data_AF-A0A6I9W8G2-F1
#
_entry.id   AF-A0A6I9W8G2-F1
#
_cell.length_a   1.000
_cell.length_b   1.000
_cell.length_c   1.000
_cell.angle_alpha   90.00
_cell.angle_beta   90.00
_cell.angle_gamma   90.00
#
_symmetry.space_group_name_H-M   'P 1'
#
loop_
_entity.id
_entity.type
_entity.pdbx_description
1 polymer ?
#
loop_
_entity_poly.entity_id
_entity_poly.type
_entity_poly.pdbx_seq_one_letter_code
_entity_poly.pdbx_strand_id
1 'polypeptide(L)'
;MDVEHLWQYNEAELARLNQPISTSSSSSSNASSSSSSTASAGGTATGNPQMTNPLLASAGFGNGENTNPDLIAHLCNVADHRLYKIVKWCKSLPLFKHISIDDQICLLINSWCELLLFSCCYRSIDTPGEIKMSQGKKISLAQAKSSGLQACIERMLNMTENLGRLRVDRYEYVAMKVIVLLQS
;
A
#
# COMPACT_ATOMS: atom_id res chain seq x y z
N MET A 1 9.64 19.90 23.10
CA MET A 1 9.90 18.45 22.94
C MET A 1 10.19 18.23 21.46
N ASP A 2 11.42 17.83 21.14
CA ASP A 2 11.93 17.73 19.77
C ASP A 2 11.48 16.40 19.13
N VAL A 3 10.35 16.42 18.42
CA VAL A 3 9.80 15.25 17.69
C VAL A 3 10.21 15.25 16.21
N GLU A 4 11.09 16.15 15.78
CA GLU A 4 11.60 16.20 14.40
C GLU A 4 12.28 14.88 13.99
N HIS A 5 12.87 14.15 14.95
CA HIS A 5 13.50 12.86 14.74
C HIS A 5 12.51 11.72 14.41
N LEU A 6 11.23 11.83 14.77
CA LEU A 6 10.22 10.79 14.47
C LEU A 6 9.80 10.80 12.99
N TRP A 7 10.07 11.89 12.27
CA TRP A 7 9.67 12.09 10.88
C TRP A 7 10.85 12.09 9.90
N GLN A 8 12.07 12.08 10.43
CA GLN A 8 13.28 11.91 9.64
C GLN A 8 13.53 10.42 9.45
N TYR A 9 12.91 9.84 8.43
CA TYR A 9 13.44 8.62 7.85
C TYR A 9 14.89 8.90 7.45
N ASN A 10 15.83 8.26 8.17
CA ASN A 10 17.25 8.35 7.91
C ASN A 10 17.52 7.91 6.46
N GLU A 11 18.29 8.66 5.67
CA GLU A 11 18.60 8.28 4.27
C GLU A 11 19.19 6.86 4.18
N ALA A 12 19.86 6.39 5.24
CA ALA A 12 20.35 5.02 5.37
C ALA A 12 19.24 3.95 5.47
N GLU A 13 18.09 4.26 6.09
CA GLU A 13 16.92 3.38 6.17
C GLU A 13 16.22 3.30 4.80
N LEU A 14 16.03 4.44 4.13
CA LEU A 14 15.54 4.52 2.75
C LEU A 14 16.45 3.75 1.77
N ALA A 15 17.77 3.83 1.96
CA ALA A 15 18.73 3.10 1.15
C ALA A 15 18.67 1.58 1.39
N ARG A 16 18.41 1.12 2.63
CA ARG A 16 18.23 -0.30 2.96
C ARG A 16 16.97 -0.89 2.34
N LEU A 17 15.87 -0.14 2.34
CA LEU A 17 14.59 -0.56 1.75
C LEU A 17 14.64 -0.65 0.22
N ASN A 18 15.60 0.03 -0.42
CA ASN A 18 15.75 0.05 -1.88
C ASN A 18 16.79 -0.95 -2.41
N GLN A 19 17.36 -1.81 -1.55
CA GLN A 19 18.28 -2.87 -2.00
C GLN A 19 17.53 -4.13 -2.45
N PRO A 20 17.91 -4.74 -3.60
CA PRO A 20 17.43 -6.08 -3.94
C PRO A 20 17.97 -7.08 -2.92
N ILE A 21 17.08 -7.96 -2.43
CA ILE A 21 17.41 -9.02 -1.45
C ILE A 21 18.57 -9.85 -1.99
N SER A 22 19.74 -9.68 -1.40
CA SER A 22 20.90 -10.53 -1.66
C SER A 22 20.71 -11.82 -0.86
N THR A 23 20.37 -12.91 -1.52
CA THR A 23 20.29 -14.24 -0.90
C THR A 23 21.70 -14.67 -0.47
N SER A 24 22.07 -14.43 0.79
CA SER A 24 23.28 -14.99 1.37
C SER A 24 23.06 -16.46 1.67
N SER A 25 23.49 -17.34 0.77
CA SER A 25 23.65 -18.76 1.04
C SER A 25 24.85 -18.98 1.96
N SER A 26 24.61 -19.08 3.27
CA SER A 26 25.59 -19.58 4.23
C SER A 26 25.60 -21.11 4.17
N SER A 27 26.60 -21.66 3.50
CA SER A 27 26.96 -23.08 3.54
C SER A 27 27.52 -23.43 4.91
N SER A 28 26.84 -24.30 5.65
CA SER A 28 27.36 -24.98 6.84
C SER A 28 27.24 -26.49 6.66
N SER A 29 28.40 -27.13 6.50
CA SER A 29 28.65 -28.56 6.53
C SER A 29 28.22 -29.21 7.84
N ASN A 30 27.59 -30.38 7.79
CA ASN A 30 27.70 -31.39 8.84
C ASN A 30 27.52 -32.80 8.28
N ALA A 31 28.34 -33.72 8.81
CA ALA A 31 28.54 -35.09 8.36
C ALA A 31 27.90 -36.13 9.30
N SER A 32 27.75 -37.36 8.76
CA SER A 32 27.52 -38.68 9.42
C SER A 32 26.12 -38.96 10.00
N SER A 33 25.49 -40.15 9.92
CA SER A 33 25.78 -41.47 9.31
C SER A 33 24.53 -42.41 9.39
N SER A 34 24.30 -43.25 8.35
CA SER A 34 23.66 -44.61 8.28
C SER A 34 22.29 -44.88 8.96
N SER A 35 21.26 -45.48 8.33
CA SER A 35 21.22 -46.80 7.64
C SER A 35 19.85 -47.14 7.00
N SER A 36 19.90 -47.92 5.90
CA SER A 36 18.98 -48.98 5.38
C SER A 36 17.49 -48.73 5.00
N SER A 37 17.28 -48.69 3.67
CA SER A 37 16.33 -49.45 2.80
C SER A 37 14.82 -49.52 3.10
N THR A 38 14.00 -49.06 2.14
CA THR A 38 13.17 -49.90 1.23
C THR A 38 12.45 -49.02 0.19
N ALA A 39 12.13 -49.60 -0.97
CA ALA A 39 11.73 -48.92 -2.21
C ALA A 39 10.24 -48.57 -2.28
N SER A 40 9.87 -47.48 -2.98
CA SER A 40 9.02 -47.50 -4.21
C SER A 40 8.41 -46.13 -4.58
N ALA A 41 8.65 -45.75 -5.83
CA ALA A 41 7.86 -44.95 -6.77
C ALA A 41 6.99 -43.75 -6.32
N GLY A 42 7.36 -42.56 -6.83
CA GLY A 42 6.41 -41.67 -7.52
C GLY A 42 6.26 -40.24 -6.99
N GLY A 43 6.66 -39.24 -7.80
CA GLY A 43 5.96 -37.94 -7.86
C GLY A 43 6.57 -36.76 -7.11
N THR A 44 7.39 -36.00 -7.83
CA THR A 44 7.78 -34.58 -7.64
C THR A 44 6.73 -33.64 -7.02
N ALA A 45 7.13 -32.86 -5.98
CA ALA A 45 7.17 -31.39 -6.02
C ALA A 45 7.52 -30.82 -4.62
N THR A 46 8.62 -30.08 -4.59
CA THR A 46 9.17 -29.30 -3.47
C THR A 46 8.17 -28.26 -2.93
N GLY A 47 7.72 -28.43 -1.69
CA GLY A 47 7.03 -27.37 -0.94
C GLY A 47 8.03 -26.34 -0.45
N ASN A 48 8.07 -25.16 -1.06
CA ASN A 48 8.70 -23.98 -0.45
C ASN A 48 7.90 -23.59 0.80
N PRO A 49 8.54 -23.27 1.93
CA PRO A 49 7.82 -22.62 3.03
C PRO A 49 7.44 -21.22 2.58
N GLN A 50 6.14 -20.99 2.33
CA GLN A 50 5.58 -19.66 2.13
C GLN A 50 5.90 -18.82 3.36
N MET A 51 6.80 -17.84 3.19
CA MET A 51 7.06 -16.82 4.18
C MET A 51 5.85 -15.89 4.21
N THR A 52 4.79 -16.28 4.94
CA THR A 52 3.61 -15.46 5.15
C THR A 52 4.01 -14.27 6.01
N ASN A 53 4.01 -13.09 5.40
CA ASN A 53 4.38 -11.85 6.04
C ASN A 53 3.37 -11.53 7.18
N PRO A 54 3.78 -11.54 8.47
CA PRO A 54 2.85 -11.50 9.61
C PRO A 54 1.97 -10.25 9.68
N LEU A 55 2.45 -9.12 9.15
CA LEU A 55 1.72 -7.86 9.12
C LEU A 55 0.47 -7.93 8.22
N LEU A 56 0.52 -8.72 7.14
CA LEU A 56 -0.61 -8.95 6.24
C LEU A 56 -1.69 -9.84 6.86
N ALA A 57 -1.29 -10.79 7.71
CA ALA A 57 -2.22 -11.66 8.44
C ALA A 57 -3.02 -10.88 9.51
N SER A 58 -2.36 -9.97 10.22
CA SER A 58 -2.99 -9.12 11.25
C SER A 58 -4.03 -8.14 10.70
N ALA A 59 -3.90 -7.71 9.45
CA ALA A 59 -4.77 -6.71 8.83
C ALA A 59 -6.08 -7.31 8.26
N GLY A 60 -6.40 -8.58 8.55
CA GLY A 60 -7.65 -9.22 8.11
C GLY A 60 -7.70 -9.56 6.61
N PHE A 61 -6.64 -9.26 5.86
CA PHE A 61 -6.53 -9.61 4.43
C PHE A 61 -6.26 -11.11 4.20
N GLY A 62 -6.00 -11.89 5.26
CA GLY A 62 -5.68 -13.33 5.22
C GLY A 62 -6.87 -14.29 5.20
N ASN A 63 -8.12 -13.81 5.28
CA ASN A 63 -9.30 -14.68 5.38
C ASN A 63 -10.10 -14.86 4.07
N GLY A 64 -9.62 -14.30 2.95
CA GLY A 64 -10.13 -14.61 1.63
C GLY A 64 -9.15 -15.50 0.88
N GLU A 65 -9.58 -16.68 0.45
CA GLU A 65 -8.82 -17.66 -0.36
C GLU A 65 -8.23 -17.07 -1.68
N ASN A 66 -8.51 -15.81 -2.01
CA ASN A 66 -8.12 -15.13 -3.25
C ASN A 66 -7.25 -13.87 -3.06
N THR A 67 -6.77 -13.55 -1.85
CA THR A 67 -5.95 -12.35 -1.68
C THR A 67 -4.53 -12.57 -2.23
N ASN A 68 -4.17 -11.88 -3.31
CA ASN A 68 -2.85 -12.01 -3.94
C ASN A 68 -1.79 -11.21 -3.13
N PRO A 69 -0.87 -11.86 -2.40
CA PRO A 69 0.03 -11.17 -1.47
C PRO A 69 1.01 -10.22 -2.19
N ASP A 70 1.42 -10.57 -3.41
CA ASP A 70 2.32 -9.74 -4.22
C ASP A 70 1.66 -8.43 -4.66
N LEU A 71 0.36 -8.47 -4.95
CA LEU A 71 -0.42 -7.28 -5.26
C LEU A 71 -0.48 -6.35 -4.05
N ILE A 72 -0.77 -6.86 -2.85
CA ILE A 72 -0.84 -6.01 -1.65
C ILE A 72 0.53 -5.42 -1.33
N ALA A 73 1.59 -6.22 -1.38
CA ALA A 73 2.95 -5.72 -1.16
C ALA A 73 3.29 -4.58 -2.14
N HIS A 74 2.88 -4.72 -3.41
CA HIS A 74 3.03 -3.66 -4.39
C HIS A 74 2.21 -2.41 -4.06
N LEU A 75 0.94 -2.57 -3.63
CA LEU A 75 0.07 -1.45 -3.23
C LEU A 75 0.62 -0.71 -2.02
N CYS A 76 1.14 -1.42 -1.02
CA CYS A 76 1.79 -0.84 0.15
C CYS A 76 2.99 0.03 -0.26
N ASN A 77 3.88 -0.49 -1.11
CA ASN A 77 5.04 0.28 -1.59
C ASN A 77 4.61 1.55 -2.35
N VAL A 78 3.57 1.46 -3.19
CA VAL A 78 3.00 2.63 -3.86
C VAL A 78 2.39 3.62 -2.88
N ALA A 79 1.72 3.14 -1.83
CA ALA A 79 1.13 3.96 -0.78
C ALA A 79 2.22 4.73 -0.03
N ASP A 80 3.32 4.07 0.37
CA ASP A 80 4.45 4.69 1.08
C ASP A 80 5.03 5.87 0.30
N HIS A 81 5.33 5.67 -0.99
CA HIS A 81 5.84 6.73 -1.85
C HIS A 81 4.87 7.90 -2.04
N ARG A 82 3.57 7.62 -2.05
CA ARG A 82 2.53 8.66 -2.19
C ARG A 82 2.26 9.38 -0.87
N LEU A 83 2.37 8.68 0.26
CA LEU A 83 2.20 9.22 1.59
C LEU A 83 3.21 10.35 1.85
N TYR A 84 4.47 10.15 1.49
CA TYR A 84 5.48 11.21 1.55
C TYR A 84 5.05 12.49 0.83
N LYS A 85 4.44 12.36 -0.36
CA LYS A 85 3.94 13.50 -1.14
C LYS A 85 2.73 14.16 -0.48
N ILE A 86 1.85 13.38 0.16
CA ILE A 86 0.72 13.91 0.92
C ILE A 86 1.21 14.71 2.12
N VAL A 87 2.13 14.16 2.92
CA VAL A 87 2.72 14.85 4.08
C VAL A 87 3.38 16.17 3.65
N LYS A 88 4.20 16.12 2.59
CA LYS A 88 4.83 17.34 2.04
C LYS A 88 3.80 18.37 1.57
N TRP A 89 2.70 17.92 0.97
CA TRP A 89 1.60 18.80 0.58
C TRP A 89 0.90 19.41 1.80
N CYS A 90 0.56 18.65 2.83
CA CYS A 90 -0.06 19.16 4.06
C CYS A 90 0.82 20.23 4.72
N LYS A 91 2.13 19.97 4.87
CA LYS A 91 3.10 20.94 5.42
C LYS A 91 3.22 22.24 4.60
N SER A 92 2.86 22.20 3.31
CA SER A 92 2.89 23.38 2.44
C SER A 92 1.66 24.28 2.60
N LEU A 93 0.56 23.79 3.17
CA LEU A 93 -0.67 24.55 3.35
C LEU A 93 -0.46 25.66 4.40
N PRO A 94 -0.80 26.93 4.09
CA PRO A 94 -0.61 28.04 5.02
C PRO A 94 -1.27 27.81 6.38
N LEU A 95 -2.52 27.34 6.39
CA LEU A 95 -3.30 27.09 7.61
C LEU A 95 -2.73 25.95 8.45
N PHE A 96 -2.15 24.93 7.81
CA PHE A 96 -1.61 23.76 8.51
C PHE A 96 -0.40 24.10 9.39
N LYS A 97 0.35 25.16 9.02
CA LYS A 97 1.49 25.66 9.80
C LYS A 97 1.09 26.31 11.13
N HIS A 98 -0.18 26.69 11.28
CA HIS A 98 -0.72 27.31 12.50
C HIS A 98 -1.32 26.28 13.47
N ILE A 99 -1.42 25.01 13.07
CA ILE A 99 -1.93 23.90 13.90
C ILE A 99 -0.78 23.36 14.76
N SER A 100 -1.10 22.90 15.98
CA SER A 100 -0.09 22.27 16.86
C SER A 100 0.53 21.03 16.20
N ILE A 101 1.77 20.67 16.55
CA ILE A 101 2.42 19.51 15.94
C ILE A 101 1.66 18.21 16.25
N ASP A 102 1.19 18.06 17.48
CA ASP A 102 0.40 16.90 17.89
C ASP A 102 -0.89 16.77 17.07
N ASP A 103 -1.59 17.89 16.83
CA ASP A 103 -2.80 17.89 16.00
C ASP A 103 -2.46 17.64 14.52
N GLN A 104 -1.36 18.19 13.99
CA GLN A 104 -0.91 17.91 12.61
C GLN A 104 -0.68 16.40 12.40
N ILE A 105 -0.08 15.74 13.38
CA ILE A 105 0.17 14.29 13.37
C ILE A 105 -1.15 13.53 13.44
N CYS A 106 -2.04 13.92 14.36
CA CYS A 106 -3.36 13.29 14.53
C CYS A 106 -4.18 13.36 13.24
N LEU A 107 -4.29 14.55 12.64
CA LEU A 107 -4.99 14.77 11.36
C LEU A 107 -4.44 13.88 10.25
N LEU A 108 -3.11 13.73 10.16
CA LEU A 108 -2.48 12.88 9.16
C LEU A 108 -2.71 11.38 9.42
N ILE A 109 -2.61 10.91 10.67
CA ILE A 109 -2.86 9.52 11.05
C ILE A 109 -4.29 9.10 10.73
N ASN A 110 -5.26 10.01 10.88
CA ASN A 110 -6.66 9.69 10.61
C ASN A 110 -7.00 9.80 9.11
N SER A 111 -6.43 10.76 8.38
CA SER A 111 -6.86 11.08 6.99
C SER A 111 -5.99 10.49 5.87
N TRP A 112 -4.80 9.94 6.15
CA TRP A 112 -3.85 9.58 5.07
C TRP A 112 -4.41 8.56 4.06
N CYS A 113 -5.11 7.53 4.53
CA CYS A 113 -5.76 6.53 3.68
C CYS A 113 -6.79 7.17 2.76
N GLU A 114 -7.64 8.03 3.32
CA GLU A 114 -8.69 8.72 2.57
C GLU A 114 -8.09 9.65 1.53
N LEU A 115 -7.03 10.38 1.86
CA LEU A 115 -6.31 11.25 0.93
C LEU A 115 -5.64 10.46 -0.21
N LEU A 116 -5.11 9.27 0.06
CA LEU A 116 -4.57 8.37 -0.96
C LEU A 116 -5.67 7.87 -1.90
N LEU A 117 -6.77 7.37 -1.32
CA LEU A 117 -7.92 6.84 -2.05
C LEU A 117 -8.55 7.91 -2.94
N PHE A 118 -8.82 9.09 -2.37
CA PHE A 118 -9.39 10.23 -3.05
C PHE A 118 -8.50 10.69 -4.21
N SER A 119 -7.18 10.68 -4.01
CA SER A 119 -6.21 10.98 -5.07
C SER A 119 -6.22 9.94 -6.20
N CYS A 120 -6.46 8.66 -5.89
CA CYS A 120 -6.65 7.63 -6.91
C CYS A 120 -7.96 7.84 -7.69
N CYS A 121 -9.07 8.11 -7.00
CA CYS A 121 -10.36 8.36 -7.64
C CYS A 121 -10.30 9.56 -8.60
N TYR A 122 -9.78 10.70 -8.14
CA TYR A 122 -9.68 11.90 -8.97
C TYR A 122 -8.84 11.69 -10.24
N ARG A 123 -7.71 10.99 -10.16
CA ARG A 123 -6.87 10.68 -11.35
C ARG A 123 -7.53 9.71 -12.32
N SER A 124 -8.54 8.96 -11.86
CA SER A 124 -9.20 7.90 -12.60
C SER A 124 -10.48 8.38 -13.31
N ILE A 125 -10.85 9.67 -13.18
CA ILE A 125 -12.04 10.25 -13.82
C ILE A 125 -12.05 9.97 -15.33
N ASP A 126 -10.91 10.13 -16.02
CA ASP A 126 -10.79 9.89 -17.46
C ASP A 126 -10.61 8.40 -17.83
N THR A 127 -10.84 7.47 -16.92
CA THR A 127 -10.63 6.03 -17.16
C THR A 127 -11.75 5.23 -16.52
N PRO A 128 -12.94 5.22 -17.14
CA PRO A 128 -14.11 4.57 -16.59
C PRO A 128 -13.87 3.07 -16.39
N GLY A 129 -14.31 2.54 -15.25
CA GLY A 129 -14.19 1.12 -14.91
C GLY A 129 -12.83 0.67 -14.37
N GLU A 130 -11.83 1.57 -14.31
CA GLU A 130 -10.49 1.24 -13.79
C GLU A 130 -9.98 2.30 -12.81
N ILE A 131 -9.26 1.87 -11.77
CA ILE A 131 -8.61 2.76 -10.82
C ILE A 131 -7.10 2.83 -11.08
N LYS A 132 -6.58 4.04 -11.30
CA LYS A 132 -5.14 4.31 -11.49
C LYS A 132 -4.38 4.33 -10.16
N MET A 133 -3.66 3.25 -9.88
CA MET A 133 -2.86 3.09 -8.66
C MET A 133 -1.46 3.67 -8.77
N SER A 134 -0.82 3.69 -9.94
CA SER A 134 0.47 4.35 -10.16
C SER A 134 0.69 4.66 -11.65
N GLN A 135 1.83 5.25 -12.01
CA GLN A 135 2.18 5.47 -13.41
C GLN A 135 2.24 4.11 -14.12
N GLY A 136 1.27 3.84 -15.00
CA GLY A 136 1.18 2.60 -15.78
C GLY A 136 0.45 1.43 -15.13
N LYS A 137 0.10 1.47 -13.83
CA LYS A 137 -0.70 0.42 -13.19
C LYS A 137 -2.12 0.88 -12.87
N LYS A 138 -3.07 0.07 -13.33
CA LYS A 138 -4.50 0.22 -13.09
C LYS A 138 -5.07 -1.07 -12.53
N ILE A 139 -6.16 -0.96 -11.78
CA ILE A 139 -6.92 -2.09 -11.28
C ILE A 139 -8.33 -2.00 -11.85
N SER A 140 -8.73 -3.01 -12.61
CA SER A 140 -10.11 -3.18 -13.09
C SER A 140 -10.95 -3.94 -12.07
N LEU A 141 -12.28 -3.87 -12.20
CA LEU A 141 -13.18 -4.62 -11.34
C LEU A 141 -12.94 -6.14 -11.42
N ALA A 142 -12.57 -6.66 -12.59
CA ALA A 142 -12.25 -8.08 -12.77
C ALA A 142 -10.99 -8.50 -11.97
N GLN A 143 -9.94 -7.67 -12.01
CA GLN A 143 -8.74 -7.90 -11.20
C GLN A 143 -9.03 -7.79 -9.71
N ALA A 144 -9.86 -6.82 -9.31
CA ALA A 144 -10.27 -6.65 -7.92
C ALA A 144 -11.03 -7.88 -7.38
N LYS A 145 -11.88 -8.50 -8.20
CA LYS A 145 -12.59 -9.76 -7.87
C LYS A 145 -11.61 -10.89 -7.58
N SER A 146 -10.64 -11.10 -8.46
CA SER A 146 -9.63 -12.16 -8.28
C SER A 146 -8.67 -11.92 -7.13
N SER A 147 -8.60 -10.69 -6.59
CA SER A 147 -7.65 -10.32 -5.53
C SER A 147 -8.32 -10.02 -4.18
N GLY A 148 -9.63 -10.28 -4.04
CA GLY A 148 -10.38 -10.01 -2.80
C GLY A 148 -10.62 -8.52 -2.50
N LEU A 149 -10.34 -7.62 -3.45
CA LEU A 149 -10.43 -6.16 -3.30
C LEU A 149 -11.71 -5.57 -3.90
N GLN A 150 -12.65 -6.41 -4.34
CA GLN A 150 -13.84 -5.99 -5.09
C GLN A 150 -14.60 -4.86 -4.40
N ALA A 151 -14.99 -5.03 -3.13
CA ALA A 151 -15.83 -4.06 -2.43
C ALA A 151 -15.17 -2.67 -2.32
N CYS A 152 -13.85 -2.65 -2.10
CA CYS A 152 -13.09 -1.40 -2.03
C CYS A 152 -13.04 -0.71 -3.41
N ILE A 153 -12.65 -1.45 -4.45
CA ILE A 153 -12.54 -0.91 -5.81
C ILE A 153 -13.91 -0.46 -6.35
N GLU A 154 -14.98 -1.20 -6.09
CA GLU A 154 -16.34 -0.82 -6.48
C GLU A 154 -16.76 0.51 -5.85
N ARG A 155 -16.46 0.71 -4.57
CA ARG A 155 -16.73 1.99 -3.89
C ARG A 155 -15.88 3.14 -4.45
N MET A 156 -14.62 2.87 -4.79
CA MET A 156 -13.75 3.86 -5.47
C MET A 156 -14.28 4.23 -6.85
N LEU A 157 -14.78 3.26 -7.62
CA LEU A 157 -15.34 3.48 -8.95
C LEU A 157 -16.59 4.35 -8.87
N ASN A 158 -17.50 4.06 -7.94
CA ASN A 158 -18.68 4.89 -7.70
C ASN A 158 -18.30 6.34 -7.29
N MET A 159 -17.29 6.49 -6.42
CA MET A 159 -16.78 7.81 -6.07
C MET A 159 -16.20 8.54 -7.30
N THR A 160 -15.42 7.83 -8.13
CA THR A 160 -14.82 8.36 -9.36
C THR A 160 -15.90 8.82 -10.35
N GLU A 161 -16.96 8.04 -10.51
CA GLU A 161 -18.11 8.41 -11.36
C GLU A 161 -18.80 9.67 -10.85
N ASN A 162 -19.01 9.80 -9.53
CA ASN A 162 -19.57 11.02 -8.96
C ASN A 162 -18.69 12.25 -9.19
N LEU A 163 -17.36 12.12 -9.04
CA LEU A 163 -16.43 13.20 -9.35
C LEU A 163 -16.49 13.62 -10.83
N GLY A 164 -16.57 12.65 -11.74
CA GLY A 164 -16.73 12.91 -13.17
C GLY A 164 -18.06 13.56 -13.52
N ARG A 165 -19.16 13.09 -12.92
CA ARG A 165 -20.52 13.63 -13.10
C ARG A 165 -20.63 15.07 -12.61
N LEU A 166 -20.01 15.39 -11.48
CA LEU A 166 -19.96 16.75 -10.93
C LEU A 166 -18.96 17.64 -11.68
N ARG A 167 -18.15 17.08 -12.58
CA ARG A 167 -17.10 17.78 -13.33
C ARG A 167 -16.11 18.50 -12.43
N VAL A 168 -15.72 17.84 -11.33
CA VAL A 168 -14.84 18.40 -10.30
C VAL A 168 -13.55 18.89 -10.91
N ASP A 169 -13.29 20.19 -10.79
CA ASP A 169 -12.08 20.80 -11.32
C ASP A 169 -10.88 20.64 -10.36
N ARG A 170 -9.74 21.19 -10.76
CA ARG A 170 -8.50 21.08 -9.96
C ARG A 170 -8.58 21.86 -8.64
N TYR A 171 -9.25 23.02 -8.62
CA TYR A 171 -9.39 23.84 -7.43
C TYR A 171 -10.35 23.18 -6.44
N GLU A 172 -11.49 22.69 -6.92
CA GLU A 172 -12.46 21.93 -6.14
C GLU A 172 -11.83 20.65 -5.56
N TYR A 173 -11.06 19.91 -6.34
CA TYR A 173 -10.31 18.76 -5.85
C TYR A 173 -9.38 19.11 -4.69
N VAL A 174 -8.61 20.21 -4.81
CA VAL A 174 -7.72 20.66 -3.73
C VAL A 174 -8.52 21.08 -2.50
N ALA A 175 -9.64 21.78 -2.66
CA ALA A 175 -10.52 22.17 -1.56
C ALA A 175 -11.10 20.94 -0.85
N MET A 176 -11.60 19.95 -1.59
CA MET A 176 -12.11 18.70 -1.04
C MET A 176 -11.03 17.91 -0.29
N LYS A 177 -9.79 17.89 -0.78
CA LYS A 177 -8.67 17.30 -0.02
C LYS A 177 -8.46 17.97 1.34
N VAL A 178 -8.59 19.30 1.40
CA VAL A 178 -8.46 20.02 2.67
C VAL A 178 -9.63 19.68 3.60
N ILE A 179 -10.85 19.54 3.08
CA ILE A 179 -12.00 19.08 3.88
C ILE A 179 -11.74 17.69 4.46
N VAL A 180 -11.29 16.74 3.63
CA VAL A 180 -10.91 15.37 4.10
C VAL A 180 -9.84 15.43 5.18
N LEU A 181 -8.82 16.28 5.02
CA LEU A 181 -7.74 16.44 6.01
C LEU A 181 -8.24 16.98 7.36
N LEU A 182 -9.27 17.84 7.37
CA LEU A 182 -9.75 18.53 8.57
C LEU A 182 -10.97 17.88 9.24
N GLN A 183 -11.69 17.00 8.53
CA GLN A 183 -12.88 16.33 9.04
C GLN A 183 -12.56 15.08 9.87
N SER A 184 -11.32 14.61 9.83
CA SER A 184 -10.87 13.32 10.35
C SER A 184 -10.24 13.38 11.73
#